data_AF-A0AAV0CBU5-F1
#
_entry.id   AF-A0AAV0CBU5-F1
#
_cell.length_a   1.000
_cell.length_b   1.000
_cell.length_c   1.000
_cell.angle_alpha   90.00
_cell.angle_beta   90.00
_cell.angle_gamma   90.00
#
_symmetry.space_group_name_H-M   'P 1'
#
loop_
_entity.id
_entity.type
_entity.pdbx_description
1 polymer ?
#
loop_
_entity_poly.entity_id
_entity_poly.type
_entity_poly.pdbx_seq_one_letter_code
_entity_poly.pdbx_strand_id
1 'polypeptide(L)'
;MLMDSNKSVSTSGLHVVVVASTNRVDTLDPALRRSGRFDAEIEVTTPNEDERFHILNLYTKKLPLDPSVDLQSIAASCNGYVGADLEALCREATMSAVRRSSELDQVDCSWNITVDDWRHAKSIVGPSITRGVVVEIPKVSWEDIGGLQGIKKKLQQAVEWPLRHSEAFARLGVSPLHGILLHGPPGCSKTTLAKAAAHAAQASFFSLSGAELYSMYVGEGEALLRNTFRRARLAAPSIIFFDEADVIAAKR
;
A
#
# COMPACT_ATOMS: atom_id res chain seq x y z
N MET A 1 -6.36 -49.71 31.47
CA MET A 1 -6.58 -48.56 32.39
C MET A 1 -5.90 -47.33 31.81
N LEU A 2 -6.64 -46.50 31.09
CA LEU A 2 -6.37 -45.07 30.92
C LEU A 2 -7.76 -44.47 30.75
N MET A 3 -8.18 -43.73 31.78
CA MET A 3 -9.55 -43.30 32.02
C MET A 3 -9.96 -42.18 31.06
N ASP A 4 -11.03 -42.40 30.31
CA ASP A 4 -11.89 -41.33 29.81
C ASP A 4 -12.48 -40.59 31.01
N SER A 5 -11.91 -39.43 31.34
CA SER A 5 -12.49 -38.52 32.32
C SER A 5 -13.28 -37.45 31.57
N ASN A 6 -14.55 -37.76 31.35
CA ASN A 6 -15.60 -36.82 31.01
C ASN A 6 -15.65 -35.72 32.08
N LYS A 7 -14.96 -34.60 31.86
CA LYS A 7 -15.05 -33.41 32.68
C LYS A 7 -16.17 -32.54 32.13
N SER A 8 -17.39 -32.80 32.60
CA SER A 8 -18.46 -31.80 32.63
C SER A 8 -18.02 -30.68 33.60
N VAL A 9 -17.26 -29.70 33.12
CA VAL A 9 -16.97 -28.51 33.92
C VAL A 9 -18.07 -27.50 33.67
N SER A 10 -19.10 -27.57 34.50
CA SER A 10 -20.01 -26.46 34.76
C SER A 10 -19.22 -25.38 35.50
N THR A 11 -18.51 -24.51 34.77
CA THR A 11 -18.03 -23.25 35.33
C THR A 11 -18.98 -22.16 34.86
N SER A 12 -19.94 -21.79 35.70
CA SER A 12 -20.49 -20.43 35.70
C SER A 12 -19.40 -19.48 36.20
N GLY A 13 -18.33 -19.36 35.41
CA GLY A 13 -17.14 -18.57 35.67
C GLY A 13 -17.24 -17.25 34.93
N LEU A 14 -16.74 -16.19 35.55
CA LEU A 14 -16.60 -14.88 34.91
C LEU A 14 -15.77 -15.03 33.64
N HIS A 15 -16.43 -15.01 32.48
CA HIS A 15 -15.79 -15.05 31.17
C HIS A 15 -15.17 -13.68 30.88
N VAL A 16 -13.89 -13.51 31.21
CA VAL A 16 -13.12 -12.30 30.88
C VAL A 16 -12.20 -12.61 29.71
N VAL A 17 -12.35 -11.85 28.62
CA VAL A 17 -11.47 -11.89 27.46
C VAL A 17 -10.65 -10.60 27.45
N VAL A 18 -9.32 -10.72 27.36
CA VAL A 18 -8.41 -9.58 27.28
C VAL A 18 -8.02 -9.37 25.82
N VAL A 19 -8.30 -8.18 25.29
CA VAL A 19 -7.92 -7.76 23.93
C VAL A 19 -6.93 -6.62 24.04
N ALA A 20 -5.81 -6.70 23.31
CA ALA A 20 -4.78 -5.67 23.27
C ALA A 20 -4.38 -5.36 21.82
N SER A 21 -3.94 -4.13 21.55
CA SER A 21 -3.47 -3.68 20.23
C SER A 21 -2.05 -3.13 20.32
N THR A 22 -1.18 -3.48 19.36
CA THR A 22 0.17 -2.91 19.22
C THR A 22 0.49 -2.63 17.76
N ASN A 23 1.25 -1.57 17.48
CA ASN A 23 1.82 -1.32 16.16
C ASN A 23 3.13 -2.09 15.93
N ARG A 24 3.70 -2.69 16.99
CA ARG A 24 5.03 -3.32 16.98
C ARG A 24 5.03 -4.59 17.82
N VAL A 25 4.64 -5.71 17.21
CA VAL A 25 4.60 -7.02 17.88
C VAL A 25 6.01 -7.54 18.25
N ASP A 26 7.03 -7.08 17.53
CA ASP A 26 8.46 -7.33 17.76
C ASP A 26 8.95 -6.76 19.10
N THR A 27 8.34 -5.68 19.56
CA THR A 27 8.72 -5.03 20.83
C THR A 27 8.04 -5.63 22.06
N LEU A 28 7.05 -6.50 21.88
CA LEU A 28 6.38 -7.16 23.00
C LEU A 28 7.29 -8.23 23.61
N ASP A 29 7.25 -8.33 24.95
CA ASP A 29 7.92 -9.41 25.66
C ASP A 29 7.38 -10.77 25.14
N PRO A 30 8.25 -11.66 24.61
CA PRO A 30 7.85 -12.98 24.14
C PRO A 30 7.09 -13.82 25.19
N ALA A 31 7.29 -13.53 26.48
CA ALA A 31 6.56 -14.19 27.55
C ALA A 31 5.06 -13.90 27.51
N LEU A 32 4.61 -12.74 27.01
CA LEU A 32 3.19 -12.39 26.88
C LEU A 32 2.49 -13.18 25.76
N ARG A 33 3.24 -13.66 24.77
CA ARG A 33 2.76 -14.41 23.59
C ARG A 33 2.70 -15.93 23.81
N ARG A 34 2.91 -16.39 25.04
CA ARG A 34 2.85 -17.81 25.40
C ARG A 34 1.42 -18.24 25.71
N SER A 35 1.17 -19.54 25.58
CA SER A 35 -0.15 -20.12 25.85
C SER A 35 -0.68 -19.78 27.25
N GLY A 36 -1.95 -19.40 27.36
CA GLY A 36 -2.62 -18.96 28.59
C GLY A 36 -2.51 -17.45 28.87
N ARG A 37 -2.01 -16.66 27.91
CA ARG A 37 -1.90 -15.19 27.96
C ARG A 37 -2.51 -14.58 26.70
N PHE A 38 -1.69 -14.20 25.72
CA PHE A 38 -2.16 -13.89 24.37
C PHE A 38 -1.97 -15.13 23.47
N ASP A 39 -2.99 -15.99 23.47
CA ASP A 39 -3.03 -17.22 22.69
C ASP A 39 -3.25 -16.99 21.18
N ALA A 40 -3.86 -15.86 20.82
CA ALA A 40 -4.19 -15.50 19.46
C ALA A 40 -3.57 -14.16 19.08
N GLU A 41 -2.87 -14.14 17.96
CA GLU A 41 -2.37 -12.93 17.31
C GLU A 41 -3.11 -12.75 15.99
N ILE A 42 -3.78 -11.61 15.84
CA ILE A 42 -4.53 -11.27 14.64
C ILE A 42 -3.87 -10.04 14.05
N GLU A 43 -3.28 -10.18 12.85
CA GLU A 43 -2.72 -9.05 12.13
C GLU A 43 -3.84 -8.27 11.43
N VAL A 44 -3.98 -6.99 11.75
CA VAL A 44 -4.87 -6.08 11.05
C VAL A 44 -4.07 -5.36 9.97
N THR A 45 -4.35 -5.69 8.71
CA THR A 45 -3.68 -5.11 7.54
C THR A 45 -4.39 -3.87 7.02
N THR A 46 -3.78 -3.20 6.05
CA THR A 46 -4.44 -2.12 5.33
C THR A 46 -5.63 -2.60 4.52
N PRO A 47 -6.71 -1.80 4.44
CA PRO A 47 -7.89 -2.20 3.72
C PRO A 47 -7.64 -2.28 2.21
N ASN A 48 -8.17 -3.34 1.60
CA ASN A 48 -8.26 -3.49 0.14
C ASN A 48 -9.27 -2.49 -0.46
N GLU A 49 -9.40 -2.45 -1.79
CA GLU A 49 -10.31 -1.50 -2.46
C GLU A 49 -11.76 -1.63 -1.99
N ASP A 50 -12.29 -2.86 -1.94
CA ASP A 50 -13.66 -3.13 -1.51
C ASP A 50 -13.88 -2.73 -0.04
N GLU A 51 -12.95 -3.04 0.84
CA GLU A 51 -12.98 -2.65 2.25
C GLU A 51 -12.95 -1.13 2.40
N ARG A 52 -12.13 -0.41 1.61
CA ARG A 52 -12.12 1.06 1.58
C ARG A 52 -13.46 1.62 1.13
N PHE A 53 -14.09 1.01 0.11
CA PHE A 53 -15.44 1.37 -0.31
C PHE A 53 -16.46 1.20 0.82
N HIS A 54 -16.43 0.08 1.56
CA HIS A 54 -17.33 -0.15 2.69
C HIS A 54 -17.11 0.86 3.82
N ILE A 55 -15.85 1.19 4.12
CA ILE A 55 -15.49 2.22 5.11
C ILE A 55 -16.02 3.58 4.66
N LEU A 56 -15.80 3.98 3.40
CA LEU A 56 -16.32 5.22 2.84
C LEU A 56 -17.84 5.28 2.95
N ASN A 57 -18.54 4.21 2.54
CA ASN A 57 -20.00 4.12 2.63
C ASN A 57 -20.52 4.26 4.07
N LEU A 58 -19.78 3.75 5.06
CA LEU A 58 -20.10 3.91 6.47
C LEU A 58 -20.01 5.38 6.92
N TYR A 59 -18.94 6.08 6.52
CA TYR A 59 -18.73 7.49 6.88
C TYR A 59 -19.62 8.45 6.08
N THR A 60 -20.00 8.11 4.86
CA THR A 60 -20.84 8.95 4.00
C THR A 60 -22.34 8.73 4.18
N LYS A 61 -22.76 7.70 4.92
CA LYS A 61 -24.18 7.34 5.15
C LYS A 61 -25.06 8.48 5.66
N LYS A 62 -24.49 9.45 6.38
CA LYS A 62 -25.20 10.61 6.94
C LYS A 62 -24.85 11.93 6.25
N LEU A 63 -24.03 11.89 5.20
CA LEU A 63 -23.58 13.08 4.49
C LEU A 63 -24.48 13.34 3.27
N PRO A 64 -24.80 14.62 2.99
CA PRO A 64 -25.49 15.00 1.76
C PRO A 64 -24.51 14.87 0.58
N LEU A 65 -24.54 13.71 -0.10
CA LEU A 65 -23.71 13.44 -1.27
C LEU A 65 -24.44 13.86 -2.55
N ASP A 66 -23.72 14.49 -3.47
CA ASP A 66 -24.22 14.71 -4.82
C ASP A 66 -24.32 13.36 -5.57
N PRO A 67 -25.39 13.11 -6.37
CA PRO A 67 -25.54 11.87 -7.13
C PRO A 67 -24.41 11.59 -8.14
N SER A 68 -23.63 12.60 -8.53
CA SER A 68 -22.45 12.44 -9.40
C SER A 68 -21.24 11.81 -8.69
N VAL A 69 -21.26 11.70 -7.36
CA VAL A 69 -20.14 11.17 -6.58
C VAL A 69 -20.16 9.65 -6.60
N ASP A 70 -19.19 9.07 -7.31
CA ASP A 70 -18.95 7.63 -7.29
C ASP A 70 -17.93 7.25 -6.20
N LEU A 71 -18.42 6.65 -5.11
CA LEU A 71 -17.59 6.16 -4.01
C LEU A 71 -16.63 5.03 -4.42
N GLN A 72 -16.97 4.24 -5.45
CA GLN A 72 -16.09 3.18 -5.93
C GLN A 72 -14.83 3.78 -6.57
N SER A 73 -15.00 4.78 -7.44
CA SER A 73 -13.88 5.52 -8.03
C SER A 73 -12.99 6.18 -6.97
N ILE A 74 -13.59 6.72 -5.90
CA ILE A 74 -12.85 7.34 -4.78
C ILE A 74 -12.03 6.26 -4.07
N ALA A 75 -12.64 5.12 -3.73
CA ALA A 75 -11.98 3.99 -3.06
C ALA A 75 -10.79 3.43 -3.86
N ALA A 76 -10.95 3.27 -5.18
CA ALA A 76 -9.89 2.87 -6.10
C ALA A 76 -8.72 3.86 -6.10
N SER A 77 -9.02 5.15 -5.95
CA SER A 77 -8.03 6.21 -5.95
C SER A 77 -7.29 6.42 -4.61
N CYS A 78 -7.79 5.82 -3.53
CA CYS A 78 -7.28 5.97 -2.14
C CYS A 78 -6.35 4.81 -1.72
N ASN A 79 -5.42 4.42 -2.60
CA ASN A 79 -4.44 3.37 -2.29
C ASN A 79 -3.58 3.75 -1.08
N GLY A 80 -3.43 2.82 -0.14
CA GLY A 80 -2.63 2.99 1.08
C GLY A 80 -3.33 3.77 2.21
N TYR A 81 -4.58 4.21 2.04
CA TYR A 81 -5.34 4.88 3.09
C TYR A 81 -5.82 3.87 4.14
N VAL A 82 -5.77 4.26 5.42
CA VAL A 82 -6.42 3.53 6.52
C VAL A 82 -7.78 4.13 6.88
N GLY A 83 -8.54 3.48 7.76
CA GLY A 83 -9.84 3.98 8.22
C GLY A 83 -9.78 5.42 8.73
N ALA A 84 -8.75 5.77 9.51
CA ALA A 84 -8.56 7.14 10.01
C ALA A 84 -8.27 8.16 8.89
N ASP A 85 -7.58 7.76 7.81
CA ASP A 85 -7.32 8.63 6.67
C ASP A 85 -8.60 8.86 5.86
N LEU A 86 -9.40 7.81 5.66
CA LEU A 86 -10.68 7.91 4.97
C LEU A 86 -11.67 8.78 5.76
N GLU A 87 -11.69 8.66 7.08
CA GLU A 87 -12.47 9.53 7.95
C GLU A 87 -12.02 11.00 7.82
N ALA A 88 -10.71 11.25 7.86
CA ALA A 88 -10.17 12.59 7.67
C ALA A 88 -10.49 13.14 6.28
N LEU A 89 -10.46 12.31 5.24
CA LEU A 89 -10.81 12.67 3.86
C LEU A 89 -12.29 13.09 3.77
N CYS A 90 -13.22 12.30 4.34
CA CYS A 90 -14.65 12.63 4.41
C CYS A 90 -14.88 13.96 5.15
N ARG A 91 -14.17 14.17 6.27
CA ARG A 91 -14.26 15.38 7.08
C ARG A 91 -13.77 16.60 6.31
N GLU A 92 -12.65 16.50 5.61
CA GLU A 92 -12.11 17.61 4.81
C GLU A 92 -13.02 17.94 3.60
N ALA A 93 -13.57 16.92 2.93
CA ALA A 93 -14.54 17.13 1.85
C ALA A 93 -15.80 17.84 2.36
N THR A 94 -16.29 17.47 3.55
CA THR A 94 -17.41 18.14 4.22
C THR A 94 -17.08 19.60 4.51
N MET A 95 -15.89 19.88 5.06
CA MET A 95 -15.47 21.25 5.35
C MET A 95 -15.33 22.10 4.08
N SER A 96 -14.84 21.51 2.99
CA SER A 96 -14.79 22.16 1.67
C SER A 96 -16.18 22.55 1.18
N ALA A 97 -17.15 21.62 1.25
CA ALA A 97 -18.53 21.86 0.85
C ALA A 97 -19.20 22.97 1.69
N VAL A 98 -18.98 22.95 3.01
CA VAL A 98 -19.51 23.98 3.93
C VAL A 98 -18.92 25.36 3.62
N ARG A 99 -17.59 25.46 3.42
CA ARG A 99 -16.93 26.72 3.04
C ARG A 99 -17.51 27.28 1.74
N ARG A 100 -17.64 26.43 0.72
CA ARG A 100 -18.25 26.79 -0.57
C ARG A 100 -19.69 27.31 -0.39
N SER A 101 -20.52 26.65 0.43
CA SER A 101 -21.90 27.11 0.68
C SER A 101 -21.96 28.47 1.40
N SER A 102 -21.03 28.74 2.32
CA SER A 102 -20.96 29.99 3.05
C SER A 102 -20.58 31.19 2.17
N GLU A 103 -19.83 30.97 1.09
CA GLU A 103 -19.44 32.03 0.15
C GLU A 103 -20.57 32.45 -0.80
N LEU A 104 -21.60 31.60 -0.97
CA LEU A 104 -22.71 31.85 -1.89
C LEU A 104 -23.93 32.58 -1.28
N ASP A 105 -23.88 32.96 0.00
CA ASP A 105 -24.94 33.71 0.72
C ASP A 105 -26.37 33.13 0.55
N GLN A 106 -26.49 31.82 0.28
CA GLN A 106 -27.78 31.14 0.17
C GLN A 106 -28.28 30.73 1.56
N VAL A 107 -29.45 31.26 1.91
CA VAL A 107 -30.14 31.09 3.21
C VAL A 107 -30.69 29.66 3.39
N ASP A 108 -30.75 28.86 2.33
CA ASP A 108 -31.05 27.43 2.39
C ASP A 108 -29.76 26.61 2.41
N CYS A 109 -29.39 26.12 3.60
CA CYS A 109 -28.18 25.33 3.87
C CYS A 109 -28.20 23.91 3.27
N SER A 110 -28.66 23.72 2.04
CA SER A 110 -28.53 22.45 1.32
C SER A 110 -27.13 22.36 0.70
N TRP A 111 -26.11 22.19 1.53
CA TRP A 111 -24.77 21.89 1.06
C TRP A 111 -24.69 20.41 0.67
N ASN A 112 -24.35 20.14 -0.59
CA ASN A 112 -24.03 18.79 -1.05
C ASN A 112 -22.54 18.70 -1.32
N ILE A 113 -21.93 17.57 -0.96
CA ILE A 113 -20.53 17.27 -1.23
C ILE A 113 -20.41 16.85 -2.70
N THR A 114 -19.60 17.58 -3.46
CA THR A 114 -19.36 17.30 -4.89
C THR A 114 -18.03 16.59 -5.11
N VAL A 115 -17.79 16.12 -6.34
CA VAL A 115 -16.51 15.49 -6.73
C VAL A 115 -15.32 16.44 -6.53
N ASP A 116 -15.51 17.75 -6.68
CA ASP A 116 -14.44 18.74 -6.51
C ASP A 116 -14.03 18.90 -5.04
N ASP A 117 -14.98 18.78 -4.10
CA ASP A 117 -14.69 18.79 -2.67
C ASP A 117 -13.81 17.58 -2.28
N TRP A 118 -14.04 16.42 -2.88
CA TRP A 118 -13.21 15.23 -2.71
C TRP A 118 -11.81 15.39 -3.31
N ARG A 119 -11.71 16.00 -4.50
CA ARG A 119 -10.41 16.31 -5.12
C ARG A 119 -9.59 17.25 -4.25
N HIS A 120 -10.23 18.28 -3.70
CA HIS A 120 -9.59 19.21 -2.77
C HIS A 120 -9.14 18.48 -1.50
N ALA A 121 -10.04 17.71 -0.88
CA ALA A 121 -9.72 16.92 0.32
C ALA A 121 -8.52 15.99 0.11
N LYS A 122 -8.43 15.33 -1.05
CA LYS A 122 -7.34 14.42 -1.40
C LYS A 122 -5.99 15.13 -1.56
N SER A 123 -5.98 16.42 -1.90
CA SER A 123 -4.75 17.20 -1.98
C SER A 123 -4.18 17.54 -0.60
N ILE A 124 -5.03 17.58 0.42
CA ILE A 124 -4.68 17.91 1.81
C ILE A 124 -4.41 16.64 2.62
N VAL A 125 -5.29 15.64 2.50
CA VAL A 125 -5.23 14.39 3.26
C VAL A 125 -4.50 13.35 2.42
N GLY A 126 -3.24 13.08 2.75
CA GLY A 126 -2.49 11.95 2.21
C GLY A 126 -2.56 10.71 3.11
N PRO A 127 -2.21 9.51 2.60
CA PRO A 127 -2.22 8.27 3.37
C PRO A 127 -1.22 8.34 4.54
N SER A 128 -1.68 8.04 5.75
CA SER A 128 -0.86 8.10 6.96
C SER A 128 0.23 7.04 6.96
N ILE A 129 0.04 5.91 6.27
CA ILE A 129 1.05 4.86 6.23
C ILE A 129 2.27 5.26 5.38
N THR A 130 2.06 6.15 4.40
CA THR A 130 3.16 6.69 3.60
C THR A 130 3.87 7.84 4.33
N ARG A 131 3.36 8.34 5.47
CA ARG A 131 4.06 9.34 6.30
C ARG A 131 5.37 8.73 6.83
N GLY A 132 6.50 9.21 6.31
CA GLY A 132 7.84 8.68 6.60
C GLY A 132 8.40 7.73 5.54
N VAL A 133 7.58 7.29 4.57
CA VAL A 133 8.06 6.68 3.33
C VAL A 133 8.32 7.82 2.36
N VAL A 134 9.55 8.33 2.34
CA VAL A 134 9.98 9.24 1.26
C VAL A 134 9.88 8.46 -0.04
N VAL A 135 8.82 8.72 -0.80
CA VAL A 135 8.64 8.17 -2.14
C VAL A 135 9.57 8.97 -3.05
N GLU A 136 10.76 8.43 -3.32
CA GLU A 136 11.66 9.02 -4.29
C GLU A 136 11.30 8.51 -5.68
N ILE A 137 10.72 9.39 -6.49
CA ILE A 137 10.66 9.19 -7.93
C ILE A 137 12.05 9.57 -8.47
N PRO A 138 12.79 8.64 -9.11
CA PRO A 138 14.11 8.96 -9.66
C PRO A 138 13.98 10.07 -10.70
N LYS A 139 14.88 11.05 -10.72
CA LYS A 139 14.86 12.15 -11.72
C LYS A 139 15.42 11.77 -13.09
N VAL A 140 15.79 10.51 -13.27
CA VAL A 140 16.48 10.02 -14.49
C VAL A 140 15.43 9.66 -15.52
N SER A 141 15.56 10.21 -16.73
CA SER A 141 14.69 9.95 -17.86
C SER A 141 15.31 8.95 -18.85
N TRP A 142 14.53 8.50 -19.83
CA TRP A 142 15.05 7.67 -20.93
C TRP A 142 16.05 8.41 -21.82
N GLU A 143 16.01 9.74 -21.84
CA GLU A 143 16.87 10.61 -22.63
C GLU A 143 18.29 10.66 -22.05
N ASP A 144 18.42 10.53 -20.73
CA ASP A 144 19.70 10.51 -20.00
C ASP A 144 20.52 9.24 -20.26
N ILE A 145 19.98 8.26 -20.98
CA ILE A 145 20.62 6.98 -21.26
C ILE A 145 20.96 6.89 -22.75
N GLY A 146 22.24 6.82 -23.10
CA GLY A 146 22.65 6.58 -24.49
C GLY A 146 22.38 5.15 -24.96
N GLY A 147 21.85 4.98 -26.18
CA GLY A 147 21.72 3.68 -26.84
C GLY A 147 20.64 2.74 -26.29
N LEU A 148 20.86 1.42 -26.42
CA LEU A 148 20.01 0.33 -25.87
C LEU A 148 18.53 0.36 -26.27
N GLN A 149 18.20 0.89 -27.45
CA GLN A 149 16.81 1.12 -27.88
C GLN A 149 15.92 -0.13 -27.82
N GLY A 150 16.46 -1.30 -28.18
CA GLY A 150 15.74 -2.57 -28.08
C GLY A 150 15.36 -2.96 -26.65
N ILE A 151 16.25 -2.69 -25.68
CA ILE A 151 16.00 -2.98 -24.25
C ILE A 151 15.06 -1.94 -23.65
N LYS A 152 15.25 -0.65 -23.97
CA LYS A 152 14.35 0.42 -23.55
C LYS A 152 12.91 0.12 -23.94
N LYS A 153 12.68 -0.25 -25.20
CA LYS A 153 11.34 -0.60 -25.70
C LYS A 153 10.74 -1.79 -24.94
N LYS A 154 11.53 -2.84 -24.66
CA LYS A 154 11.07 -3.99 -23.86
C LYS A 154 10.70 -3.59 -22.43
N LEU A 155 11.50 -2.74 -21.77
CA LEU A 155 11.21 -2.26 -20.42
C LEU A 155 9.98 -1.35 -20.39
N GLN A 156 9.84 -0.43 -21.34
CA GLN A 156 8.64 0.39 -21.51
C GLN A 156 7.39 -0.49 -21.68
N GLN A 157 7.46 -1.50 -22.55
CA GLN A 157 6.37 -2.47 -22.75
C GLN A 157 6.03 -3.24 -21.48
N ALA A 158 7.03 -3.62 -20.69
CA ALA A 158 6.82 -4.44 -19.51
C ALA A 158 6.27 -3.65 -18.31
N VAL A 159 6.67 -2.38 -18.15
CA VAL A 159 6.36 -1.57 -16.97
C VAL A 159 5.25 -0.55 -17.23
N GLU A 160 5.30 0.14 -18.36
CA GLU A 160 4.42 1.28 -18.66
C GLU A 160 3.09 0.84 -19.27
N TRP A 161 3.11 -0.18 -20.14
CA TRP A 161 1.90 -0.63 -20.83
C TRP A 161 0.84 -1.25 -19.91
N PRO A 162 1.18 -2.05 -18.87
CA PRO A 162 0.20 -2.53 -17.92
C PRO A 162 -0.53 -1.40 -17.18
N LEU A 163 0.16 -0.30 -16.90
CA LEU A 163 -0.41 0.86 -16.21
C LEU A 163 -1.28 1.70 -17.13
N ARG A 164 -0.88 1.89 -18.40
CA ARG A 164 -1.60 2.73 -19.36
C ARG A 164 -2.73 2.02 -20.11
N HIS A 165 -2.64 0.71 -20.27
CA HIS A 165 -3.54 -0.09 -21.11
C HIS A 165 -4.16 -1.26 -20.33
N SER A 166 -4.50 -1.05 -19.06
CA SER A 166 -5.07 -2.07 -18.17
C SER A 166 -6.30 -2.76 -18.77
N GLU A 167 -7.18 -2.02 -19.44
CA GLU A 167 -8.39 -2.53 -20.09
C GLU A 167 -8.08 -3.52 -21.24
N ALA A 168 -7.03 -3.24 -22.02
CA ALA A 168 -6.60 -4.14 -23.10
C ALA A 168 -6.06 -5.46 -22.54
N PHE A 169 -5.30 -5.42 -21.45
CA PHE A 169 -4.79 -6.62 -20.78
C PHE A 169 -5.93 -7.45 -20.19
N ALA A 170 -6.92 -6.82 -19.56
CA ALA A 170 -8.10 -7.48 -19.02
C ALA A 170 -8.92 -8.19 -20.11
N ARG A 171 -9.16 -7.51 -21.24
CA ARG A 171 -9.88 -8.08 -22.41
C ARG A 171 -9.15 -9.27 -23.05
N LEU A 172 -7.83 -9.23 -23.07
CA LEU A 172 -7.00 -10.30 -23.63
C LEU A 172 -6.75 -11.44 -22.64
N GLY A 173 -7.13 -11.30 -21.37
CA GLY A 173 -6.86 -12.28 -20.32
C GLY A 173 -5.37 -12.46 -20.02
N VAL A 174 -4.55 -11.44 -20.31
CA VAL A 174 -3.10 -11.51 -20.13
C VAL A 174 -2.73 -10.87 -18.80
N SER A 175 -2.04 -11.61 -17.94
CA SER A 175 -1.50 -11.07 -16.69
C SER A 175 -0.26 -10.21 -16.95
N PRO A 176 -0.07 -9.07 -16.25
CA PRO A 176 1.13 -8.27 -16.37
C PRO A 176 2.38 -9.04 -15.90
N LEU A 177 3.55 -8.61 -16.37
CA LEU A 177 4.82 -9.20 -15.98
C LEU A 177 5.13 -8.85 -14.51
N HIS A 178 5.31 -9.87 -13.68
CA HIS A 178 5.58 -9.69 -12.24
C HIS A 178 7.06 -9.46 -11.91
N GLY A 179 7.97 -9.83 -12.82
CA GLY A 179 9.41 -9.74 -12.60
C GLY A 179 10.18 -9.59 -13.91
N ILE A 180 11.21 -8.74 -13.88
CA ILE A 180 12.12 -8.49 -15.00
C ILE A 180 13.54 -8.69 -14.49
N LEU A 181 14.26 -9.64 -15.08
CA LEU A 181 15.68 -9.86 -14.76
C LEU A 181 16.55 -9.17 -15.81
N LEU A 182 17.26 -8.12 -15.41
CA LEU A 182 18.25 -7.45 -16.25
C LEU A 182 19.62 -8.11 -16.03
N HIS A 183 20.15 -8.77 -17.05
CA HIS A 183 21.47 -9.40 -17.00
C HIS A 183 22.42 -8.74 -18.01
N GLY A 184 23.71 -8.71 -17.68
CA GLY A 184 24.76 -8.14 -18.52
C GLY A 184 26.01 -7.79 -17.71
N PRO A 185 27.13 -7.48 -18.36
CA PRO A 185 28.38 -7.15 -17.67
C PRO A 185 28.22 -5.92 -16.74
N PRO A 186 29.08 -5.79 -15.71
CA PRO A 186 29.08 -4.61 -14.85
C PRO A 186 29.32 -3.35 -15.69
N GLY A 187 28.72 -2.22 -15.29
CA GLY A 187 28.86 -0.95 -16.01
C GLY A 187 27.87 -0.71 -17.16
N CYS A 188 27.01 -1.67 -17.53
CA CYS A 188 25.99 -1.48 -18.59
C CYS A 188 24.71 -0.75 -18.13
N SER A 189 24.80 0.20 -17.20
CA SER A 189 23.69 1.08 -16.78
C SER A 189 22.38 0.37 -16.37
N LYS A 190 22.44 -0.88 -15.90
CA LYS A 190 21.25 -1.67 -15.49
C LYS A 190 20.43 -0.96 -14.41
N THR A 191 21.10 -0.46 -13.38
CA THR A 191 20.49 0.33 -12.29
C THR A 191 19.88 1.64 -12.82
N THR A 192 20.56 2.31 -13.76
CA THR A 192 20.05 3.54 -14.40
C THR A 192 18.82 3.29 -15.27
N LEU A 193 18.79 2.19 -16.03
CA LEU A 193 17.62 1.77 -16.83
C LEU A 193 16.40 1.49 -15.95
N ALA A 194 16.59 0.83 -14.81
CA ALA A 194 15.51 0.58 -13.86
C ALA A 194 14.97 1.90 -13.27
N LYS A 195 15.84 2.85 -12.92
CA LYS A 195 15.45 4.19 -12.46
C LYS A 195 14.68 4.97 -13.52
N ALA A 196 15.13 4.93 -14.78
CA ALA A 196 14.43 5.57 -15.89
C ALA A 196 13.05 4.96 -16.18
N ALA A 197 12.93 3.63 -16.06
CA ALA A 197 11.64 2.95 -16.16
C ALA A 197 10.67 3.38 -15.05
N ALA A 198 11.17 3.50 -13.81
CA ALA A 198 10.37 3.98 -12.67
C ALA A 198 9.89 5.42 -12.88
N HIS A 199 10.78 6.30 -13.33
CA HIS A 199 10.43 7.69 -13.63
C HIS A 199 9.37 7.79 -14.75
N ALA A 200 9.53 7.05 -15.84
CA ALA A 200 8.57 7.05 -16.95
C ALA A 200 7.19 6.51 -16.55
N ALA A 201 7.16 5.52 -15.65
CA ALA A 201 5.95 4.97 -15.07
C ALA A 201 5.35 5.83 -13.95
N GLN A 202 6.02 6.93 -13.54
CA GLN A 202 5.69 7.72 -12.35
C GLN A 202 5.50 6.84 -11.10
N ALA A 203 6.35 5.82 -10.98
CA ALA A 203 6.29 4.80 -9.95
C ALA A 203 7.33 5.04 -8.86
N SER A 204 6.99 4.69 -7.63
CA SER A 204 7.89 4.72 -6.48
C SER A 204 9.07 3.76 -6.68
N PHE A 205 10.32 4.20 -6.51
CA PHE A 205 11.49 3.34 -6.69
C PHE A 205 12.08 2.91 -5.33
N PHE A 206 12.12 1.61 -5.08
CA PHE A 206 12.75 1.01 -3.90
C PHE A 206 14.00 0.25 -4.34
N SER A 207 15.18 0.68 -3.90
CA SER A 207 16.44 -0.04 -4.15
C SER A 207 16.78 -0.89 -2.96
N LEU A 208 17.16 -2.15 -3.19
CA LEU A 208 17.75 -3.04 -2.20
C LEU A 208 19.06 -3.57 -2.75
N SER A 209 20.16 -3.38 -2.02
CA SER A 209 21.45 -3.97 -2.37
C SER A 209 21.64 -5.31 -1.66
N GLY A 210 22.30 -6.28 -2.31
CA GLY A 210 22.72 -7.52 -1.68
C GLY A 210 23.50 -7.30 -0.36
N ALA A 211 24.30 -6.24 -0.27
CA ALA A 211 25.03 -5.87 0.94
C ALA A 211 24.11 -5.45 2.10
N GLU A 212 22.97 -4.81 1.83
CA GLU A 212 21.99 -4.41 2.87
C GLU A 212 21.22 -5.63 3.42
N LEU A 213 21.05 -6.65 2.58
CA LEU A 213 20.35 -7.88 2.93
C LEU A 213 21.25 -8.88 3.68
N TYR A 214 22.54 -8.85 3.41
CA TYR A 214 23.59 -9.55 4.15
C TYR A 214 24.11 -8.70 5.32
N SER A 215 23.24 -8.29 6.24
CA SER A 215 23.72 -7.76 7.52
C SER A 215 24.28 -8.90 8.38
N MET A 216 25.26 -8.62 9.25
CA MET A 216 25.87 -9.63 10.14
C MET A 216 24.89 -10.19 11.19
N TYR A 217 23.66 -9.68 11.27
CA TYR A 217 22.65 -10.06 12.23
C TYR A 217 21.59 -10.97 11.58
N VAL A 218 21.46 -12.17 12.12
CA VAL A 218 20.48 -13.17 11.66
C VAL A 218 19.06 -12.61 11.81
N GLY A 219 18.34 -12.49 10.70
CA GLY A 219 16.91 -12.12 10.67
C GLY A 219 16.61 -10.64 10.31
N GLU A 220 17.58 -9.74 10.39
CA GLU A 220 17.38 -8.33 9.98
C GLU A 220 17.13 -8.19 8.48
N GLY A 221 17.88 -8.95 7.66
CA GLY A 221 17.71 -8.94 6.20
C GLY A 221 16.32 -9.40 5.76
N GLU A 222 15.75 -10.41 6.43
CA GLU A 222 14.38 -10.88 6.15
C GLU A 222 13.34 -9.84 6.56
N ALA A 223 13.51 -9.23 7.75
CA ALA A 223 12.64 -8.16 8.20
C ALA A 223 12.69 -6.94 7.25
N LEU A 224 13.87 -6.58 6.75
CA LEU A 224 14.07 -5.51 5.77
C LEU A 224 13.38 -5.83 4.44
N LEU A 225 13.53 -7.06 3.92
CA LEU A 225 12.83 -7.52 2.72
C LEU A 225 11.31 -7.40 2.91
N ARG A 226 10.78 -8.00 3.97
CA ARG A 226 9.34 -8.00 4.26
C ARG A 226 8.80 -6.58 4.38
N ASN A 227 9.51 -5.71 5.10
CA ASN A 227 9.13 -4.32 5.26
C ASN A 227 9.19 -3.54 3.95
N THR A 228 10.19 -3.78 3.10
CA THR A 228 10.31 -3.12 1.79
C THR A 228 9.18 -3.51 0.86
N PHE A 229 8.84 -4.80 0.76
CA PHE A 229 7.68 -5.25 -0.02
C PHE A 229 6.38 -4.69 0.52
N ARG A 230 6.21 -4.62 1.86
CA ARG A 230 5.04 -4.00 2.47
C ARG A 230 4.93 -2.52 2.06
N ARG A 231 6.00 -1.75 2.20
CA ARG A 231 6.06 -0.33 1.80
C ARG A 231 5.80 -0.14 0.31
N ALA A 232 6.35 -1.01 -0.54
CA ALA A 232 6.15 -0.95 -1.97
C ALA A 232 4.69 -1.17 -2.38
N ARG A 233 3.98 -2.12 -1.75
CA ARG A 233 2.54 -2.33 -2.01
C ARG A 233 1.70 -1.11 -1.61
N LEU A 234 2.07 -0.45 -0.52
CA LEU A 234 1.37 0.74 -0.03
C LEU A 234 1.61 1.96 -0.92
N ALA A 235 2.80 2.05 -1.50
CA ALA A 235 3.20 3.10 -2.43
C ALA A 235 2.98 2.72 -3.92
N ALA A 236 2.08 1.77 -4.20
CA ALA A 236 1.79 1.33 -5.56
C ALA A 236 1.18 2.48 -6.40
N PRO A 237 1.61 2.69 -7.67
CA PRO A 237 2.55 1.86 -8.44
C PRO A 237 4.01 2.01 -7.97
N SER A 238 4.72 0.90 -7.84
CA SER A 238 6.09 0.86 -7.33
C SER A 238 6.97 -0.17 -8.05
N ILE A 239 8.27 0.10 -8.11
CA ILE A 239 9.30 -0.78 -8.65
C ILE A 239 10.28 -1.08 -7.52
N ILE A 240 10.45 -2.37 -7.21
CA ILE A 240 11.50 -2.84 -6.31
C ILE A 240 12.66 -3.33 -7.17
N PHE A 241 13.81 -2.68 -7.04
CA PHE A 241 15.04 -3.02 -7.74
C PHE A 241 16.00 -3.71 -6.79
N PHE A 242 16.39 -4.94 -7.13
CA PHE A 242 17.44 -5.68 -6.45
C PHE A 242 18.75 -5.47 -7.20
N ASP A 243 19.68 -4.75 -6.58
CA ASP A 243 21.06 -4.70 -7.07
C ASP A 243 21.82 -5.91 -6.54
N GLU A 244 22.73 -6.45 -7.36
CA GLU A 244 23.54 -7.64 -7.01
C GLU A 244 22.67 -8.86 -6.60
N ALA A 245 21.60 -9.10 -7.36
CA ALA A 245 20.65 -10.20 -7.09
C ALA A 245 21.32 -11.59 -7.06
N ASP A 246 22.48 -11.74 -7.69
CA ASP A 246 23.34 -12.92 -7.64
C ASP A 246 23.90 -13.21 -6.24
N VAL A 247 24.15 -12.17 -5.42
CA VAL A 247 24.59 -12.32 -4.02
C VAL A 247 23.45 -12.85 -3.14
N ILE A 248 22.22 -12.42 -3.43
CA ILE A 248 21.03 -12.79 -2.67
C ILE A 248 20.57 -14.21 -3.02
N ALA A 249 20.62 -14.56 -4.31
CA ALA A 249 20.10 -15.82 -4.85
C ALA A 249 21.20 -16.82 -5.20
N ALA A 250 22.27 -16.88 -4.40
CA ALA A 250 23.33 -17.87 -4.56
C ALA A 250 22.73 -19.29 -4.55
N LYS A 251 23.07 -20.08 -5.57
CA LYS A 251 22.61 -21.48 -5.71
C LYS A 251 23.13 -22.28 -4.51
N ARG A 252 22.22 -22.70 -3.62
CA ARG A 252 22.53 -23.66 -2.55
C ARG A 252 22.68 -25.06 -3.12
#